data_AF-A0A7S0C0D4-F1
#
_entry.id   AF-A0A7S0C0D4-F1
#
_cell.length_a   1.000
_cell.length_b   1.000
_cell.length_c   1.000
_cell.angle_alpha   90.00
_cell.angle_beta   90.00
_cell.angle_gamma   90.00
#
_symmetry.space_group_name_H-M   'P 1'
#
loop_
_entity.id
_entity.type
_entity.pdbx_description
1 polymer ?
#
loop_
_entity_poly.entity_id
_entity_poly.type
_entity_poly.pdbx_seq_one_letter_code
_entity_poly.pdbx_strand_id
1 'polypeptide(L)'
;GSGVKIRSLLKAMVSDELRLYFTKVTLTIESFSEPTNTALQDETRLTSMLHKLATNAGYQELVGYFVKFTCDAIQNSVMRGNASYLRVLMRVCHALIINPHIHLDLYLDLVLPNLITCVVARHLSSGGGGGSGGSLRGSSS
;
A
#
# COMPACT_ATOMS: atom_id res chain seq x y z
N GLY A 1 -5.47 19.44 4.38
CA GLY A 1 -6.31 19.90 3.27
C GLY A 1 -5.92 19.37 1.89
N SER A 2 -5.25 18.21 1.80
CA SER A 2 -4.62 17.75 0.55
C SER A 2 -5.52 16.84 -0.30
N GLY A 3 -6.54 16.21 0.29
CA GLY A 3 -7.44 15.27 -0.40
C GLY A 3 -8.45 15.92 -1.35
N VAL A 4 -8.76 17.21 -1.19
CA VAL A 4 -9.73 17.91 -2.06
C VAL A 4 -9.10 18.28 -3.41
N LYS A 5 -7.79 18.58 -3.44
CA LYS A 5 -7.06 18.90 -4.68
C LYS A 5 -6.91 17.69 -5.60
N ILE A 6 -6.66 16.51 -5.04
CA ILE A 6 -6.53 15.27 -5.81
C ILE A 6 -7.84 14.93 -6.53
N ARG A 7 -8.98 14.98 -5.81
CA ARG A 7 -10.31 14.71 -6.40
C ARG A 7 -10.73 15.74 -7.45
N SER A 8 -10.32 16.99 -7.29
CA SER A 8 -10.60 18.08 -8.25
C SER A 8 -9.80 17.94 -9.54
N LEU A 9 -8.54 17.52 -9.48
CA LEU A 9 -7.69 17.34 -10.66
C LEU A 9 -8.05 16.07 -11.44
N LEU A 10 -8.44 14.99 -10.75
CA LEU A 10 -9.08 13.79 -11.32
C LEU A 10 -10.41 14.08 -12.03
N LYS A 11 -11.08 15.19 -11.71
CA LYS A 11 -12.33 15.60 -12.38
C LYS A 11 -12.07 16.27 -13.74
N ALA A 12 -10.89 16.89 -13.92
CA ALA A 12 -10.57 17.70 -15.09
C ALA A 12 -9.81 16.94 -16.17
N MET A 13 -9.07 15.88 -15.83
CA MET A 13 -8.17 15.18 -16.75
C MET A 13 -8.51 13.71 -17.02
N VAL A 14 -9.54 13.15 -16.38
CA VAL A 14 -9.73 11.68 -16.37
C VAL A 14 -11.17 11.29 -16.71
N SER A 15 -11.33 10.41 -17.71
CA SER A 15 -12.61 9.82 -18.13
C SER A 15 -13.33 9.14 -16.96
N ASP A 16 -14.67 9.15 -16.96
CA ASP A 16 -15.47 8.63 -15.84
C ASP A 16 -15.16 7.15 -15.50
N GLU A 17 -14.81 6.35 -16.51
CA GLU A 17 -14.38 4.96 -16.32
C GLU A 17 -13.10 4.85 -15.48
N LEU A 18 -12.08 5.64 -15.80
CA LEU A 18 -10.79 5.66 -15.09
C LEU A 18 -10.97 6.10 -13.63
N ARG A 19 -11.91 7.02 -13.35
CA ARG A 19 -12.25 7.42 -11.98
C ARG A 19 -12.93 6.30 -11.22
N LEU A 20 -13.86 5.59 -11.86
CA LEU A 20 -14.52 4.42 -11.28
C LEU A 20 -13.50 3.33 -10.95
N TYR A 21 -12.51 3.12 -11.84
CA TYR A 21 -11.40 2.20 -11.61
C TYR A 21 -10.54 2.62 -10.42
N PHE A 22 -10.07 3.88 -10.37
CA PHE A 22 -9.29 4.38 -9.23
C PHE A 22 -10.05 4.17 -7.91
N THR A 23 -11.32 4.59 -7.88
CA THR A 23 -12.17 4.43 -6.69
C THR A 23 -12.30 2.97 -6.29
N LYS A 24 -12.52 2.07 -7.25
CA LYS A 24 -12.63 0.62 -6.96
C LYS A 24 -11.34 0.05 -6.37
N VAL A 25 -10.19 0.44 -6.89
CA VAL A 25 -8.88 -0.02 -6.39
C VAL A 25 -8.65 0.49 -4.97
N THR A 26 -8.85 1.78 -4.73
CA THR A 26 -8.65 2.43 -3.43
C THR A 26 -9.55 1.82 -2.36
N LEU A 27 -10.84 1.61 -2.66
CA LEU A 27 -11.78 0.96 -1.74
C LEU A 27 -11.41 -0.49 -1.44
N THR A 28 -10.92 -1.22 -2.45
CA THR A 28 -10.44 -2.59 -2.26
C THR A 28 -9.19 -2.63 -1.40
N ILE A 29 -8.33 -1.60 -1.46
CA ILE A 29 -7.16 -1.49 -0.58
C ILE A 29 -7.63 -1.15 0.85
N GLU A 30 -8.46 -0.11 1.00
CA GLU A 30 -8.96 0.36 2.30
C GLU A 30 -9.72 -0.72 3.08
N SER A 31 -10.39 -1.66 2.42
CA SER A 31 -11.05 -2.79 3.10
C SER A 31 -10.07 -3.69 3.87
N PHE A 32 -8.78 -3.68 3.55
CA PHE A 32 -7.75 -4.41 4.32
C PHE A 32 -7.17 -3.61 5.48
N SER A 33 -7.56 -2.34 5.65
CA SER A 33 -7.13 -1.52 6.79
C SER A 33 -7.77 -2.00 8.10
N GLU A 34 -8.96 -2.59 8.04
CA GLU A 34 -9.70 -3.11 9.19
C GLU A 34 -9.69 -4.65 9.22
N PRO A 35 -9.58 -5.29 10.39
CA PRO A 35 -9.59 -6.75 10.51
C PRO A 35 -11.01 -7.30 10.40
N THR A 36 -11.57 -7.35 9.19
CA THR A 36 -12.86 -7.99 8.91
C THR A 36 -12.70 -9.47 8.52
N ASN A 37 -13.65 -10.32 8.92
CA ASN A 37 -13.67 -11.78 8.78
C ASN A 37 -13.79 -12.31 7.32
N THR A 38 -13.59 -11.47 6.29
CA THR A 38 -13.78 -11.79 4.86
C THR A 38 -12.47 -12.01 4.08
N ALA A 39 -11.39 -12.34 4.80
CA ALA A 39 -10.02 -12.37 4.29
C ALA A 39 -9.81 -13.15 2.97
N LEU A 40 -10.52 -14.26 2.73
CA LEU A 40 -10.34 -15.10 1.53
C LEU A 40 -10.94 -14.50 0.26
N GLN A 41 -12.15 -13.91 0.35
CA GLN A 41 -12.77 -13.23 -0.80
C GLN A 41 -12.03 -11.94 -1.15
N ASP A 42 -11.55 -11.24 -0.12
CA ASP A 42 -10.81 -10.01 -0.30
C ASP A 42 -9.46 -10.28 -0.98
N GLU A 43 -8.74 -11.34 -0.60
CA GLU A 43 -7.49 -11.73 -1.27
C GLU A 43 -7.68 -11.97 -2.77
N THR A 44 -8.66 -12.78 -3.15
CA THR A 44 -8.92 -13.10 -4.56
C THR A 44 -9.21 -11.83 -5.39
N ARG A 45 -9.97 -10.89 -4.79
CA ARG A 45 -10.24 -9.58 -5.39
C ARG A 45 -8.97 -8.76 -5.53
N LEU A 46 -8.14 -8.70 -4.49
CA LEU A 46 -6.86 -8.01 -4.49
C LEU A 46 -5.93 -8.56 -5.57
N THR A 47 -5.76 -9.88 -5.65
CA THR A 47 -4.86 -10.50 -6.63
C THR A 47 -5.32 -10.25 -8.07
N SER A 48 -6.63 -10.33 -8.34
CA SER A 48 -7.17 -9.97 -9.66
C SER A 48 -6.97 -8.49 -10.01
N MET A 49 -7.11 -7.61 -9.02
CA MET A 49 -6.89 -6.18 -9.18
C MET A 49 -5.41 -5.87 -9.44
N LEU A 50 -4.49 -6.47 -8.69
CA LEU A 50 -3.05 -6.32 -8.90
C LEU A 50 -2.63 -6.81 -10.29
N HIS A 51 -3.18 -7.93 -10.75
CA HIS A 51 -2.90 -8.42 -12.10
C HIS A 51 -3.34 -7.40 -13.16
N LYS A 52 -4.54 -6.83 -13.02
CA LYS A 52 -5.03 -5.77 -13.91
C LYS A 52 -4.17 -4.51 -13.85
N LEU A 53 -3.69 -4.15 -12.66
CA LEU A 53 -2.81 -2.99 -12.48
C LEU A 53 -1.44 -3.21 -13.13
N ALA A 54 -0.95 -4.46 -13.16
CA ALA A 54 0.34 -4.82 -13.75
C ALA A 54 0.33 -4.96 -15.28
N THR A 55 -0.82 -5.22 -15.91
CA THR A 55 -0.93 -5.51 -17.36
C THR A 55 -1.50 -4.38 -18.20
N ASN A 56 -2.24 -3.43 -17.62
CA ASN A 56 -2.90 -2.40 -18.39
C ASN A 56 -2.00 -1.19 -18.67
N ALA A 57 -1.83 -0.87 -19.96
CA ALA A 57 -1.09 0.29 -20.44
C ALA A 57 -1.86 1.62 -20.35
N GLY A 58 -3.20 1.57 -20.31
CA GLY A 58 -4.08 2.76 -20.30
C GLY A 58 -4.13 3.54 -18.98
N TYR A 59 -3.33 3.19 -17.99
CA TYR A 59 -3.37 3.78 -16.65
C TYR A 59 -2.27 4.79 -16.36
N GLN A 60 -1.40 5.13 -17.32
CA GLN A 60 -0.28 6.05 -17.12
C GLN A 60 -0.69 7.37 -16.44
N GLU A 61 -1.85 7.94 -16.80
CA GLU A 61 -2.36 9.18 -16.18
C GLU A 61 -2.80 9.01 -14.72
N LEU A 62 -3.16 7.79 -14.30
CA LEU A 62 -3.53 7.47 -12.92
C LEU A 62 -2.34 7.04 -12.06
N VAL A 63 -1.21 6.66 -12.66
CA VAL A 63 -0.05 6.15 -11.91
C VAL A 63 0.40 7.14 -10.84
N GLY A 64 0.54 8.43 -11.17
CA GLY A 64 0.97 9.43 -10.19
C GLY A 64 0.01 9.55 -9.01
N TYR A 65 -1.29 9.37 -9.25
CA TYR A 65 -2.30 9.38 -8.20
C TYR A 65 -2.23 8.11 -7.34
N PHE A 66 -2.04 6.94 -7.96
CA PHE A 66 -1.84 5.68 -7.23
C PHE A 66 -0.58 5.74 -6.37
N VAL A 67 0.55 6.16 -6.94
CA VAL A 67 1.80 6.31 -6.20
C VAL A 67 1.61 7.23 -5.00
N LYS A 68 0.99 8.40 -5.20
CA LYS A 68 0.75 9.34 -4.11
C LYS A 68 -0.17 8.78 -3.03
N PHE A 69 -1.29 8.17 -3.42
CA PHE A 69 -2.19 7.50 -2.48
C PHE A 69 -1.49 6.40 -1.70
N THR A 70 -0.73 5.54 -2.38
CA THR A 70 -0.02 4.42 -1.74
C THR A 70 1.08 4.93 -0.80
N CYS A 71 1.81 5.98 -1.16
CA CYS A 71 2.80 6.60 -0.28
C CYS A 71 2.15 7.16 1.00
N ASP A 72 1.06 7.93 0.87
CA ASP A 72 0.33 8.47 2.02
C ASP A 72 -0.25 7.32 2.89
N ALA A 73 -0.76 6.26 2.26
CA ALA A 73 -1.29 5.09 2.96
C ALA A 73 -0.18 4.32 3.69
N ILE A 74 1.01 4.16 3.11
CA ILE A 74 2.17 3.50 3.73
C ILE A 74 2.58 4.27 4.98
N GLN A 75 2.75 5.59 4.90
CA GLN A 75 3.11 6.42 6.04
C GLN A 75 2.10 6.29 7.19
N ASN A 76 0.80 6.36 6.87
CA ASN A 76 -0.26 6.19 7.86
C ASN A 76 -0.27 4.77 8.47
N SER A 77 0.01 3.74 7.67
CA SER A 77 0.06 2.35 8.12
C SER A 77 1.25 2.09 9.05
N VAL A 78 2.40 2.69 8.73
CA VAL A 78 3.60 2.66 9.55
C VAL A 78 3.34 3.32 10.91
N MET A 79 2.69 4.49 10.93
CA MET A 79 2.33 5.18 12.18
C MET A 79 1.34 4.40 13.04
N ARG A 80 0.42 3.64 12.40
CA ARG A 80 -0.58 2.81 13.09
C ARG A 80 -0.07 1.42 13.49
N GLY A 81 1.09 0.98 12.99
CA GLY A 81 1.64 -0.35 13.25
C GLY A 81 0.87 -1.50 12.60
N ASN A 82 0.06 -1.26 11.56
CA ASN A 82 -0.71 -2.31 10.89
C ASN A 82 0.12 -3.03 9.81
N ALA A 83 0.82 -4.09 10.23
CA ALA A 83 1.70 -4.87 9.36
C ALA A 83 0.95 -5.61 8.23
N SER A 84 -0.31 -5.99 8.44
CA SER A 84 -1.13 -6.70 7.46
C SER A 84 -1.52 -5.78 6.30
N TYR A 85 -2.00 -4.57 6.63
CA TYR A 85 -2.36 -3.57 5.65
C TYR A 85 -1.13 -3.05 4.89
N LEU A 86 -0.01 -2.87 5.59
CA LEU A 86 1.25 -2.49 4.96
C LEU A 86 1.73 -3.52 3.93
N ARG A 87 1.55 -4.82 4.20
CA ARG A 87 1.89 -5.89 3.25
C ARG A 87 1.06 -5.80 1.97
N VAL A 88 -0.22 -5.45 2.08
CA VAL A 88 -1.09 -5.20 0.93
C VAL A 88 -0.57 -4.02 0.11
N LEU A 89 -0.24 -2.90 0.76
CA LEU A 89 0.31 -1.71 0.10
C LEU A 89 1.62 -2.01 -0.63
N MET A 90 2.51 -2.82 -0.04
CA MET A 90 3.75 -3.25 -0.68
C MET A 90 3.50 -4.10 -1.94
N ARG A 91 2.46 -4.95 -1.94
CA ARG A 91 2.06 -5.70 -3.14
C ARG A 91 1.50 -4.81 -4.24
N VAL A 92 0.79 -3.74 -3.87
CA VAL A 92 0.33 -2.70 -4.82
C VAL A 92 1.53 -1.95 -5.41
N CYS A 93 2.49 -1.51 -4.60
CA CYS A 93 3.74 -0.93 -5.08
C CYS A 93 4.47 -1.86 -6.04
N HIS A 94 4.58 -3.15 -5.68
CA HIS A 94 5.22 -4.13 -6.55
C HIS A 94 4.50 -4.28 -7.89
N ALA A 95 3.17 -4.35 -7.90
CA ALA A 95 2.37 -4.41 -9.13
C ALA A 95 2.55 -3.16 -10.02
N LEU A 96 2.72 -1.99 -9.41
CA LEU A 96 3.06 -0.76 -10.14
C LEU A 96 4.48 -0.83 -10.73
N ILE A 97 5.44 -1.41 -10.00
CA ILE A 97 6.85 -1.53 -10.41
C ILE A 97 7.06 -2.50 -11.56
N ILE A 98 6.37 -3.64 -11.54
CA ILE A 98 6.52 -4.65 -12.59
C ILE A 98 5.83 -4.26 -13.90
N ASN A 99 4.97 -3.24 -13.92
CA ASN A 99 4.24 -2.88 -15.12
C ASN A 99 5.18 -2.16 -16.12
N PRO A 100 5.52 -2.79 -17.27
CA PRO A 100 6.48 -2.25 -18.23
C PRO A 100 5.93 -1.01 -18.96
N HIS A 101 4.63 -0.78 -18.92
CA HIS A 101 4.00 0.40 -19.51
C HIS A 101 4.05 1.61 -18.59
N ILE A 102 4.53 1.46 -17.35
CA ILE A 102 4.65 2.55 -16.39
C ILE A 102 6.09 3.07 -16.40
N HIS A 103 6.27 4.32 -16.80
CA HIS A 103 7.54 5.02 -16.62
C HIS A 103 7.68 5.49 -15.17
N LEU A 104 8.08 4.55 -14.30
CA LEU A 104 8.28 4.83 -12.88
C LEU A 104 9.46 5.75 -12.59
N ASP A 105 10.36 5.94 -13.56
CA ASP A 105 11.49 6.86 -13.48
C ASP A 105 11.07 8.27 -13.02
N LEU A 106 9.88 8.72 -13.40
CA LEU A 106 9.32 10.02 -12.99
C LEU A 106 8.82 10.08 -11.53
N TYR A 107 8.67 8.93 -10.88
CA TYR A 107 8.10 8.80 -9.54
C TYR A 107 9.06 8.17 -8.52
N LEU A 108 10.26 7.76 -8.94
CA LEU A 108 11.28 7.16 -8.06
C LEU A 108 11.59 8.05 -6.86
N ASP A 109 11.74 9.36 -7.08
CA ASP A 109 12.02 10.34 -6.01
C ASP A 109 10.93 10.38 -4.92
N LEU A 110 9.69 10.03 -5.27
CA LEU A 110 8.57 9.97 -4.33
C LEU A 110 8.43 8.58 -3.68
N VAL A 111 8.67 7.51 -4.43
CA VAL A 111 8.49 6.13 -3.97
C VAL A 111 9.65 5.67 -3.06
N LEU A 112 10.88 6.00 -3.42
CA LEU A 112 12.10 5.61 -2.69
C LEU A 112 12.09 6.06 -1.23
N PRO A 113 11.85 7.34 -0.87
CA PRO A 113 11.87 7.76 0.53
C PRO A 113 10.78 7.09 1.36
N ASN A 114 9.63 6.75 0.76
CA ASN A 114 8.55 6.05 1.45
C ASN A 114 8.88 4.57 1.69
N LEU A 115 9.49 3.88 0.73
CA LEU A 115 10.01 2.53 0.91
C LEU A 115 11.11 2.50 1.99
N ILE A 116 12.04 3.45 1.96
CA ILE A 116 13.10 3.58 2.96
C ILE A 116 12.49 3.82 4.35
N THR A 117 11.56 4.76 4.47
CA THR A 117 10.86 5.04 5.75
C THR A 117 10.17 3.79 6.29
N CYS A 118 9.55 3.02 5.40
CA CYS A 118 8.87 1.79 5.77
C CYS A 118 9.84 0.71 6.29
N VAL A 119 10.99 0.54 5.62
CA VAL A 119 12.06 -0.36 6.05
C VAL A 119 12.65 0.09 7.39
N VAL A 120 12.96 1.37 7.53
CA VAL A 120 13.49 1.97 8.78
C VAL A 120 12.50 1.79 9.92
N ALA A 121 11.21 2.06 9.72
CA ALA A 121 10.20 1.88 10.74
C ALA A 121 10.08 0.41 11.20
N ARG A 122 10.23 -0.54 10.29
CA ARG A 122 10.31 -1.97 10.62
C ARG A 122 11.57 -2.32 11.43
N HIS A 123 12.71 -1.71 11.11
CA HIS A 123 13.93 -1.88 11.89
C HIS A 123 13.83 -1.25 13.28
N LEU A 124 13.19 -0.09 13.41
CA LEU A 124 12.94 0.56 14.70
C LEU A 124 11.96 -0.23 15.57
N SER A 125 10.89 -0.78 14.98
CA SER A 125 9.97 -1.66 15.72
C SER A 125 10.62 -2.98 16.11
N SER A 126 11.57 -3.48 15.31
CA SER A 126 12.36 -4.69 15.63
C SER A 126 13.52 -4.42 16.59
N GLY A 127 14.00 -3.17 16.71
CA GLY A 127 15.14 -2.77 17.53
C GLY A 127 14.79 -2.40 18.98
N GLY A 128 13.50 -2.30 19.32
CA GLY A 128 13.02 -2.05 20.68
C GLY A 128 12.74 -3.31 21.52
N GLY A 129 12.95 -4.50 20.95
CA GLY A 129 12.70 -5.79 21.61
C GLY A 129 13.87 -6.30 22.43
N GLY A 130 14.28 -5.56 23.47
CA GLY A 130 15.00 -6.17 24.58
C GLY A 130 14.05 -7.11 25.32
N GLY A 131 14.24 -8.43 25.20
CA GLY A 131 13.50 -9.40 26.02
C GLY A 131 13.16 -10.75 25.37
N SER A 132 14.09 -11.38 24.63
CA SER A 132 14.14 -12.85 24.60
C SER A 132 15.19 -13.31 25.60
N GLY A 133 14.72 -13.78 26.75
CA GLY A 133 15.52 -14.43 27.78
C GLY A 133 14.65 -15.45 28.49
N GLY A 134 14.47 -16.62 27.88
CA GLY A 134 13.94 -17.77 28.59
C GLY A 134 14.92 -18.23 29.66
N SER A 135 14.42 -18.59 30.85
CA SER A 135 14.87 -19.80 31.54
C SER A 135 13.94 -20.14 32.71
N LEU A 136 13.28 -21.29 32.56
CA LEU A 136 12.82 -22.25 33.57
C LEU A 136 13.08 -21.86 35.04
N ARG A 137 12.03 -21.46 35.78
CA ARG A 137 12.08 -21.34 37.24
C ARG A 137 11.38 -22.53 37.90
N GLY A 138 12.20 -23.49 38.32
CA GLY A 138 12.09 -24.27 39.56
C GLY A 138 10.78 -24.98 39.86
N SER A 139 10.72 -26.26 39.52
CA SER A 139 10.00 -27.25 40.33
C SER A 139 10.85 -27.49 41.59
N SER A 140 10.33 -27.14 42.76
CA SER A 140 10.90 -27.55 44.04
C SER A 140 9.83 -28.33 44.81
N SER A 141 10.24 -29.56 45.12
CA SER A 141 9.88 -30.48 46.21
C SER A 141 8.52 -30.37 46.90
#